data_AF-A0A5C5USQ4-F1
#
_entry.id   AF-A0A5C5USQ4-F1
#
_cell.length_a   1.000
_cell.length_b   1.000
_cell.length_c   1.000
_cell.angle_alpha   90.00
_cell.angle_beta   90.00
_cell.angle_gamma   90.00
#
_symmetry.space_group_name_H-M   'P 1'
#
loop_
_entity.id
_entity.type
_entity.pdbx_description
1 polymer ?
#
loop_
_entity_poly.entity_id
_entity_poly.type
_entity_poly.pdbx_seq_one_letter_code
_entity_poly.pdbx_strand_id
1 'polypeptide(L)'
;MTLFDGTYFLDPTHSRVGFWVRHAMVTKMRGEFTDYESYIVLGDTCKIDAIIQTPSISTSNTDRDYHLLNEDFFETEQYPTITFFSTKVEWVHNYRASVTGDLTIKGETHPVTLDVHVIGVADDPMGHTRMGFEGYLKINRTDFNMSFNTPMESGGLILGEEVTIEIEGSAILQAPGTPIPDLRKRVAAAPEPDESAAIEDKPEAPARAALEAVPEPAPEPSAEPAAEPATEPAAETAEEAAEAPAPEPAEQGPEGSAAQPASEHSDADQETTAEQETSAPENSDAEAKTAEEENVSDTENKKSG
;
A
#
# COMPACT_ATOMS: atom_id res chain seq x y z
N MET A 1 12.52 13.58 -15.54
CA MET A 1 12.72 13.38 -14.09
C MET A 1 11.37 13.47 -13.40
N THR A 2 10.88 12.40 -12.78
CA THR A 2 9.69 12.46 -11.91
C THR A 2 10.09 12.84 -10.48
N LEU A 3 9.11 13.13 -9.62
CA LEU A 3 9.34 13.54 -8.23
C LEU A 3 10.00 12.43 -7.37
N PHE A 4 9.99 11.18 -7.85
CA PHE A 4 10.41 10.00 -7.10
C PHE A 4 11.54 9.23 -7.79
N ASP A 5 12.24 9.84 -8.77
CA ASP A 5 13.34 9.19 -9.48
C ASP A 5 14.50 8.89 -8.51
N GLY A 6 14.87 7.63 -8.39
CA GLY A 6 15.86 7.19 -7.42
C GLY A 6 15.95 5.68 -7.26
N THR A 7 16.86 5.25 -6.39
CA THR A 7 16.95 3.89 -5.87
C THR A 7 16.71 3.96 -4.37
N TYR A 8 15.78 3.19 -3.85
CA TYR A 8 15.40 3.19 -2.44
C TYR A 8 15.48 1.76 -1.87
N PHE A 9 15.85 1.69 -0.59
CA PHE A 9 15.76 0.47 0.23
C PHE A 9 14.60 0.62 1.21
N LEU A 10 13.74 -0.38 1.31
CA LEU A 10 12.65 -0.37 2.30
C LEU A 10 13.22 -0.59 3.70
N ASP A 11 13.03 0.37 4.61
CA ASP A 11 13.49 0.30 6.01
C ASP A 11 12.51 -0.54 6.83
N PRO A 12 12.86 -1.77 7.26
CA PRO A 12 11.94 -2.65 8.00
C PRO A 12 11.62 -2.12 9.41
N THR A 13 12.40 -1.17 9.93
CA THR A 13 12.16 -0.52 11.24
C THR A 13 11.01 0.48 11.19
N HIS A 14 10.71 1.00 10.00
CA HIS A 14 9.72 2.06 9.76
C HIS A 14 8.69 1.63 8.70
N SER A 15 8.56 0.33 8.45
CA SER A 15 7.63 -0.26 7.50
C SER A 15 6.87 -1.42 8.15
N ARG A 16 5.80 -1.87 7.49
CA ARG A 16 4.96 -2.98 7.91
C ARG A 16 4.41 -3.71 6.68
N VAL A 17 4.59 -5.03 6.64
CA VAL A 17 3.99 -5.92 5.63
C VAL A 17 2.88 -6.71 6.30
N GLY A 18 1.70 -6.08 6.39
CA GLY A 18 0.53 -6.62 7.09
C GLY A 18 -0.45 -7.35 6.17
N PHE A 19 -1.32 -8.15 6.78
CA PHE A 19 -2.48 -8.74 6.12
C PHE A 19 -3.67 -8.89 7.07
N TRP A 20 -4.87 -9.06 6.50
CA TRP A 20 -6.02 -9.59 7.21
C TRP A 20 -6.90 -10.48 6.34
N VAL A 21 -7.61 -11.37 7.03
CA VAL A 21 -8.55 -12.33 6.46
C VAL A 21 -9.80 -12.39 7.35
N ARG A 22 -10.96 -12.70 6.76
CA ARG A 22 -12.20 -12.84 7.53
C ARG A 22 -12.20 -14.16 8.32
N HIS A 23 -12.55 -14.08 9.60
CA HIS A 23 -12.80 -15.22 10.47
C HIS A 23 -14.30 -15.32 10.79
N ALA A 24 -14.88 -16.52 10.63
CA ALA A 24 -16.32 -16.80 10.70
C ALA A 24 -17.18 -15.81 9.87
N MET A 25 -16.60 -15.22 8.81
CA MET A 25 -17.08 -14.06 8.04
C MET A 25 -17.34 -12.75 8.83
N VAL A 26 -17.45 -12.79 10.17
CA VAL A 26 -17.84 -11.67 11.04
C VAL A 26 -16.68 -10.81 11.57
N THR A 27 -15.50 -11.38 11.82
CA THR A 27 -14.34 -10.65 12.35
C THR A 27 -13.16 -10.64 11.37
N LYS A 28 -12.18 -9.76 11.59
CA LYS A 28 -10.89 -9.76 10.88
C LYS A 28 -9.81 -10.38 11.78
N MET A 29 -9.25 -11.51 11.37
CA MET A 29 -7.95 -11.96 11.87
C MET A 29 -6.86 -11.15 11.14
N ARG A 30 -5.84 -10.70 11.88
CA ARG A 30 -4.72 -9.89 11.36
C ARG A 30 -3.40 -10.61 11.61
N GLY A 31 -2.45 -10.38 10.71
CA GLY A 31 -1.05 -10.66 10.93
C GLY A 31 -0.15 -9.74 10.14
N GLU A 32 1.14 -10.04 10.21
CA GLU A 32 2.21 -9.36 9.50
C GLU A 32 3.43 -10.28 9.39
N PHE A 33 4.36 -9.95 8.51
CA PHE A 33 5.69 -10.54 8.45
C PHE A 33 6.70 -9.56 9.02
N THR A 34 7.66 -10.08 9.80
CA THR A 34 8.61 -9.26 10.58
C THR A 34 10.03 -9.26 10.02
N ASP A 35 10.35 -10.13 9.06
CA ASP A 35 11.62 -10.17 8.33
C ASP A 35 11.33 -10.16 6.82
N TYR A 36 11.70 -9.05 6.18
CA TYR A 36 11.49 -8.79 4.76
C TYR A 36 12.49 -7.75 4.24
N GLU A 37 12.75 -7.80 2.94
CA GLU A 37 13.74 -6.99 2.25
C GLU A 37 13.17 -6.55 0.89
N SER A 38 13.28 -5.27 0.55
CA SER A 38 12.75 -4.74 -0.71
C SER A 38 13.60 -3.60 -1.26
N TYR A 39 13.78 -3.60 -2.59
CA TYR A 39 14.46 -2.55 -3.34
C TYR A 39 13.55 -1.98 -4.42
N ILE A 40 13.44 -0.65 -4.42
CA ILE A 40 12.57 0.15 -5.29
C ILE A 40 13.45 1.02 -6.18
N VAL A 41 13.40 0.80 -7.48
CA VAL A 41 14.06 1.62 -8.52
C VAL A 41 12.99 2.34 -9.31
N LEU A 42 13.15 3.66 -9.47
CA LEU A 42 12.22 4.55 -10.16
C LEU A 42 13.01 5.50 -11.07
N GLY A 43 12.52 5.72 -12.29
CA GLY A 43 13.19 6.52 -13.33
C GLY A 43 12.83 6.00 -14.73
N ASP A 44 13.76 6.07 -15.68
CA ASP A 44 13.57 5.55 -17.05
C ASP A 44 13.23 4.04 -17.08
N THR A 45 13.69 3.28 -16.08
CA THR A 45 13.26 1.91 -15.80
C THR A 45 12.82 1.80 -14.35
N CYS A 46 11.54 1.45 -14.15
CA CYS A 46 11.00 1.16 -12.82
C CYS A 46 11.12 -0.34 -12.51
N LYS A 47 11.55 -0.68 -11.30
CA LYS A 47 11.65 -2.07 -10.81
C LYS A 47 11.46 -2.12 -9.30
N ILE A 48 10.56 -2.97 -8.83
CA ILE A 48 10.32 -3.23 -7.40
C ILE A 48 10.43 -4.74 -7.19
N ASP A 49 11.44 -5.16 -6.44
CA ASP A 49 11.64 -6.56 -6.04
C ASP A 49 11.61 -6.64 -4.50
N ALA A 50 10.94 -7.66 -3.97
CA ALA A 50 10.87 -7.95 -2.54
C ALA A 50 10.99 -9.45 -2.23
N ILE A 51 11.60 -9.77 -1.09
CA ILE A 51 11.60 -11.10 -0.46
C ILE A 51 11.08 -10.93 0.97
N ILE A 52 10.23 -11.83 1.42
CA ILE A 52 9.71 -11.92 2.79
C ILE A 52 10.07 -13.31 3.33
N GLN A 53 10.64 -13.40 4.54
CA GLN A 53 10.89 -14.69 5.18
C GLN A 53 9.59 -15.22 5.75
N THR A 54 9.08 -16.33 5.22
CA THR A 54 7.79 -16.89 5.63
C THR A 54 7.72 -17.28 7.11
N PRO A 55 8.80 -17.83 7.74
CA PRO A 55 8.85 -18.05 9.19
C PRO A 55 8.73 -16.82 10.09
N SER A 56 8.80 -15.60 9.54
CA SER A 56 8.70 -14.35 10.29
C SER A 56 7.27 -13.86 10.54
N ILE A 57 6.28 -14.68 10.16
CA ILE A 57 4.87 -14.40 10.34
C ILE A 57 4.49 -14.30 11.83
N SER A 58 3.70 -13.30 12.18
CA SER A 58 2.96 -13.31 13.44
C SER A 58 1.56 -12.73 13.31
N THR A 59 0.65 -13.31 14.08
CA THR A 59 -0.73 -12.88 14.29
C THR A 59 -0.99 -12.56 15.78
N SER A 60 0.08 -12.32 16.54
CA SER A 60 0.08 -12.13 18.00
C SER A 60 -0.52 -13.31 18.80
N ASN A 61 -0.41 -14.54 18.28
CA ASN A 61 -0.88 -15.74 18.96
C ASN A 61 0.02 -16.92 18.56
N THR A 62 0.87 -17.38 19.49
CA THR A 62 1.96 -18.33 19.18
C THR A 62 1.46 -19.65 18.61
N ASP A 63 0.33 -20.18 19.10
CA ASP A 63 -0.19 -21.48 18.64
C ASP A 63 -0.72 -21.41 17.19
N ARG A 64 -1.39 -20.31 16.83
CA ARG A 64 -1.79 -20.04 15.44
C ARG A 64 -0.58 -19.72 14.56
N ASP A 65 0.39 -18.99 15.08
CA ASP A 65 1.63 -18.67 14.37
C ASP A 65 2.41 -19.96 14.04
N TYR A 66 2.47 -20.93 14.96
CA TYR A 66 3.00 -22.28 14.69
C TYR A 66 2.16 -23.06 13.67
N HIS A 67 0.82 -23.01 13.73
CA HIS A 67 -0.02 -23.71 12.73
C HIS A 67 0.18 -23.16 11.31
N LEU A 68 0.38 -21.84 11.18
CA LEU A 68 0.63 -21.18 9.90
C LEU A 68 1.93 -21.65 9.21
N LEU A 69 2.90 -22.20 9.95
CA LEU A 69 4.15 -22.73 9.37
C LEU A 69 3.99 -24.09 8.66
N ASN A 70 2.88 -24.81 8.89
CA ASN A 70 2.68 -26.18 8.44
C ASN A 70 2.07 -26.31 7.03
N GLU A 71 1.95 -27.54 6.54
CA GLU A 71 1.39 -27.95 5.23
C GLU A 71 -0.04 -27.43 4.95
N ASP A 72 -0.87 -27.22 5.98
CA ASP A 72 -2.19 -26.57 5.86
C ASP A 72 -2.12 -25.14 5.29
N PHE A 73 -0.98 -24.48 5.51
CA PHE A 73 -0.71 -23.07 5.21
C PHE A 73 0.61 -22.92 4.45
N PHE A 74 1.62 -22.26 5.04
CA PHE A 74 2.80 -21.79 4.31
C PHE A 74 3.90 -22.84 4.11
N GLU A 75 3.88 -23.95 4.87
CA GLU A 75 4.80 -25.07 4.70
C GLU A 75 6.28 -24.64 4.66
N THR A 76 6.69 -23.87 5.66
CA THR A 76 7.90 -23.02 5.57
C THR A 76 9.23 -23.76 5.59
N GLU A 77 9.20 -25.07 5.89
CA GLU A 77 10.35 -25.97 5.72
C GLU A 77 10.66 -26.21 4.23
N GLN A 78 9.64 -26.21 3.37
CA GLN A 78 9.76 -26.33 1.92
C GLN A 78 9.75 -24.97 1.21
N TYR A 79 8.95 -24.00 1.69
CA TYR A 79 8.82 -22.66 1.09
C TYR A 79 9.19 -21.55 2.09
N PRO A 80 10.50 -21.39 2.41
CA PRO A 80 10.97 -20.46 3.44
C PRO A 80 10.81 -18.97 3.06
N THR A 81 10.49 -18.64 1.81
CA THR A 81 10.31 -17.27 1.34
C THR A 81 9.06 -17.07 0.50
N ILE A 82 8.39 -15.94 0.71
CA ILE A 82 7.46 -15.31 -0.24
C ILE A 82 8.24 -14.29 -1.07
N THR A 83 7.93 -14.15 -2.35
CA THR A 83 8.62 -13.21 -3.26
C THR A 83 7.62 -12.38 -4.06
N PHE A 84 7.96 -11.11 -4.31
CA PHE A 84 7.23 -10.26 -5.24
C PHE A 84 8.21 -9.59 -6.21
N PHE A 85 7.97 -9.75 -7.50
CA PHE A 85 8.87 -9.26 -8.55
C PHE A 85 8.09 -8.47 -9.60
N SER A 86 8.23 -7.14 -9.60
CA SER A 86 7.49 -6.27 -10.53
C SER A 86 7.77 -6.62 -11.99
N THR A 87 6.72 -6.65 -12.80
CA THR A 87 6.77 -6.71 -14.26
C THR A 87 6.39 -5.37 -14.89
N LYS A 88 5.66 -4.51 -14.18
CA LYS A 88 5.22 -3.18 -14.65
C LYS A 88 4.97 -2.21 -13.49
N VAL A 89 5.28 -0.93 -13.68
CA VAL A 89 4.91 0.17 -12.77
C VAL A 89 4.28 1.29 -13.60
N GLU A 90 3.07 1.71 -13.27
CA GLU A 90 2.32 2.74 -14.00
C GLU A 90 1.80 3.81 -13.05
N TRP A 91 2.29 5.06 -13.19
CA TRP A 91 1.74 6.20 -12.47
C TRP A 91 0.34 6.53 -13.00
N VAL A 92 -0.69 6.23 -12.19
CA VAL A 92 -2.10 6.48 -12.55
C VAL A 92 -2.51 7.93 -12.26
N HIS A 93 -1.88 8.57 -11.28
CA HIS A 93 -1.93 10.02 -11.07
C HIS A 93 -0.72 10.47 -10.21
N ASN A 94 -0.58 11.79 -9.99
CA ASN A 94 0.42 12.32 -9.05
C ASN A 94 0.31 11.59 -7.71
N TYR A 95 1.39 10.98 -7.21
CA TYR A 95 1.44 10.20 -5.98
C TYR A 95 0.70 8.83 -5.97
N ARG A 96 0.14 8.32 -7.09
CA ARG A 96 -0.30 6.90 -7.15
C ARG A 96 0.25 6.12 -8.32
N ALA A 97 0.63 4.87 -8.04
CA ALA A 97 1.12 3.91 -9.01
C ALA A 97 0.38 2.56 -8.91
N SER A 98 0.02 2.01 -10.06
CA SER A 98 -0.34 0.60 -10.21
C SER A 98 0.94 -0.19 -10.41
N VAL A 99 1.27 -1.07 -9.46
CA VAL A 99 2.47 -1.93 -9.51
C VAL A 99 2.03 -3.37 -9.78
N THR A 100 2.23 -3.82 -11.02
CA THR A 100 1.96 -5.21 -11.43
C THR A 100 3.24 -6.03 -11.31
N GLY A 101 3.14 -7.24 -10.78
CA GLY A 101 4.27 -8.14 -10.61
C GLY A 101 3.86 -9.56 -10.30
N ASP A 102 4.83 -10.46 -10.39
CA ASP A 102 4.67 -11.88 -10.10
C ASP A 102 4.84 -12.06 -8.58
N LEU A 103 3.80 -12.57 -7.91
CA LEU A 103 3.80 -12.94 -6.49
C LEU A 103 3.91 -14.45 -6.38
N THR A 104 4.93 -14.94 -5.66
CA THR A 104 5.11 -16.37 -5.36
C THR A 104 4.88 -16.64 -3.88
N ILE A 105 3.95 -17.54 -3.57
CA ILE A 105 3.69 -18.05 -2.21
C ILE A 105 3.50 -19.56 -2.32
N LYS A 106 4.20 -20.34 -1.48
CA LYS A 106 4.09 -21.82 -1.45
C LYS A 106 4.28 -22.47 -2.83
N GLY A 107 5.31 -22.05 -3.56
CA GLY A 107 5.64 -22.50 -4.92
C GLY A 107 4.77 -21.88 -6.03
N GLU A 108 3.48 -21.66 -5.77
CA GLU A 108 2.55 -21.08 -6.74
C GLU A 108 2.86 -19.61 -7.04
N THR A 109 2.89 -19.26 -8.32
CA THR A 109 3.24 -17.91 -8.80
C THR A 109 2.10 -17.32 -9.64
N HIS A 110 1.55 -16.19 -9.19
CA HIS A 110 0.43 -15.51 -9.86
C HIS A 110 0.71 -14.03 -10.10
N PRO A 111 0.28 -13.46 -11.24
CA PRO A 111 0.41 -12.03 -11.51
C PRO A 111 -0.61 -11.24 -10.68
N VAL A 112 -0.13 -10.34 -9.84
CA VAL A 112 -0.95 -9.48 -8.96
C VAL A 112 -0.69 -8.00 -9.25
N THR A 113 -1.60 -7.12 -8.81
CA THR A 113 -1.45 -5.66 -8.94
C THR A 113 -1.75 -4.96 -7.63
N LEU A 114 -0.75 -4.24 -7.12
CA LEU A 114 -0.76 -3.45 -5.90
C LEU A 114 -1.12 -2.00 -6.25
N ASP A 115 -2.15 -1.44 -5.62
CA ASP A 115 -2.43 0.02 -5.64
C ASP A 115 -1.51 0.69 -4.61
N VAL A 116 -0.58 1.52 -5.07
CA VAL A 116 0.43 2.20 -4.25
C VAL A 116 0.15 3.70 -4.19
N HIS A 117 0.12 4.25 -2.99
CA HIS A 117 -0.10 5.67 -2.72
C HIS A 117 1.09 6.26 -1.95
N VAL A 118 1.89 7.10 -2.60
CA VAL A 118 3.00 7.81 -1.96
C VAL A 118 2.45 8.95 -1.10
N ILE A 119 2.58 8.84 0.22
CA ILE A 119 2.13 9.85 1.17
C ILE A 119 2.99 11.12 1.08
N GLY A 120 4.30 10.95 0.85
CA GLY A 120 5.22 12.08 0.72
C GLY A 120 6.70 11.68 0.70
N VAL A 121 7.56 12.70 0.54
CA VAL A 121 9.02 12.58 0.60
C VAL A 121 9.56 13.67 1.55
N ALA A 122 10.46 13.29 2.45
CA ALA A 122 11.07 14.20 3.43
C ALA A 122 12.44 13.69 3.91
N ASP A 123 13.32 14.59 4.35
CA ASP A 123 14.59 14.24 4.99
C ASP A 123 14.40 13.93 6.48
N ASP A 124 15.03 12.85 6.97
CA ASP A 124 14.99 12.45 8.38
C ASP A 124 16.08 13.14 9.24
N PRO A 125 15.96 13.13 10.59
CA PRO A 125 16.96 13.73 11.48
C PRO A 125 18.36 13.09 11.44
N MET A 126 18.53 11.97 10.73
CA MET A 126 19.80 11.29 10.51
C MET A 126 20.46 11.72 9.18
N GLY A 127 19.74 12.48 8.34
CA GLY A 127 20.21 12.98 7.05
C GLY A 127 19.83 12.12 5.85
N HIS A 128 18.87 11.20 5.98
CA HIS A 128 18.37 10.39 4.87
C HIS A 128 17.08 10.97 4.28
N THR A 129 17.02 11.10 2.95
CA THR A 129 15.74 11.33 2.25
C THR A 129 14.90 10.05 2.27
N ARG A 130 13.67 10.13 2.77
CA ARG A 130 12.71 9.03 2.86
C ARG A 130 11.49 9.27 1.98
N MET A 131 10.98 8.21 1.36
CA MET A 131 9.67 8.16 0.70
C MET A 131 8.72 7.32 1.56
N GLY A 132 7.62 7.93 2.03
CA GLY A 132 6.55 7.24 2.74
C GLY A 132 5.41 6.85 1.79
N PHE A 133 4.89 5.63 1.89
CA PHE A 133 3.81 5.14 1.03
C PHE A 133 2.89 4.12 1.70
N GLU A 134 1.67 4.00 1.20
CA GLU A 134 0.72 2.93 1.46
C GLU A 134 0.65 2.00 0.24
N GLY A 135 0.37 0.71 0.45
CA GLY A 135 0.14 -0.26 -0.63
C GLY A 135 -0.98 -1.25 -0.29
N TYR A 136 -1.91 -1.44 -1.22
CA TYR A 136 -3.07 -2.32 -1.02
C TYR A 136 -3.23 -3.35 -2.13
N LEU A 137 -3.38 -4.62 -1.75
CA LEU A 137 -3.59 -5.75 -2.64
C LEU A 137 -4.63 -6.71 -2.04
N LYS A 138 -5.37 -7.43 -2.89
CA LYS A 138 -6.22 -8.56 -2.53
C LYS A 138 -5.80 -9.79 -3.32
N ILE A 139 -5.74 -10.94 -2.66
CA ILE A 139 -5.50 -12.25 -3.26
C ILE A 139 -6.52 -13.27 -2.76
N ASN A 140 -6.75 -14.36 -3.48
CA ASN A 140 -7.37 -15.55 -2.90
C ASN A 140 -6.27 -16.50 -2.44
N ARG A 141 -6.31 -16.94 -1.18
CA ARG A 141 -5.33 -17.90 -0.64
C ARG A 141 -5.42 -19.29 -1.28
N THR A 142 -6.56 -19.66 -1.87
CA THR A 142 -6.72 -20.97 -2.52
C THR A 142 -5.92 -21.08 -3.81
N ASP A 143 -5.64 -19.96 -4.47
CA ASP A 143 -4.79 -19.90 -5.67
C ASP A 143 -3.32 -20.29 -5.35
N PHE A 144 -2.94 -20.18 -4.07
CA PHE A 144 -1.60 -20.48 -3.54
C PHE A 144 -1.58 -21.76 -2.67
N ASN A 145 -2.43 -22.75 -2.98
CA ASN A 145 -2.50 -24.05 -2.29
C ASN A 145 -2.69 -23.98 -0.76
N MET A 146 -3.26 -22.89 -0.23
CA MET A 146 -3.63 -22.71 1.18
C MET A 146 -5.14 -22.86 1.35
N SER A 147 -5.65 -24.09 1.20
CA SER A 147 -7.09 -24.38 1.14
C SER A 147 -7.76 -24.70 2.49
N PHE A 148 -7.01 -24.75 3.60
CA PHE A 148 -7.50 -25.13 4.93
C PHE A 148 -8.82 -24.45 5.33
N ASN A 149 -9.78 -25.24 5.84
CA ASN A 149 -11.03 -24.74 6.43
C ASN A 149 -11.61 -25.78 7.40
N THR A 150 -12.22 -25.31 8.48
CA THR A 150 -13.01 -26.15 9.40
C THR A 150 -14.51 -25.96 9.11
N PRO A 151 -15.30 -27.05 8.98
CA PRO A 151 -16.75 -26.93 8.82
C PRO A 151 -17.41 -26.20 9.99
N MET A 152 -18.38 -25.32 9.68
CA MET A 152 -19.20 -24.63 10.68
C MET A 152 -20.62 -25.22 10.72
N GLU A 153 -21.20 -25.40 11.90
CA GLU A 153 -22.58 -25.90 12.06
C GLU A 153 -23.63 -24.97 11.43
N SER A 154 -23.34 -23.66 11.37
CA SER A 154 -24.15 -22.64 10.68
C SER A 154 -24.11 -22.74 9.15
N GLY A 155 -23.23 -23.57 8.59
CA GLY A 155 -22.72 -23.40 7.24
C GLY A 155 -21.79 -22.18 7.10
N GLY A 156 -21.16 -22.05 5.93
CA GLY A 156 -20.12 -21.05 5.66
C GLY A 156 -18.69 -21.58 5.89
N LEU A 157 -17.72 -20.68 5.79
CA LEU A 157 -16.29 -20.96 5.97
C LEU A 157 -15.79 -20.30 7.27
N ILE A 158 -15.03 -21.03 8.09
CA ILE A 158 -14.41 -20.45 9.29
C ILE A 158 -13.32 -19.44 8.92
N LEU A 159 -12.65 -19.66 7.78
CA LEU A 159 -11.60 -18.79 7.27
C LEU A 159 -11.90 -18.39 5.82
N GLY A 160 -12.02 -17.08 5.59
CA GLY A 160 -12.29 -16.50 4.28
C GLY A 160 -11.20 -16.82 3.25
N GLU A 161 -11.59 -16.79 1.98
CA GLU A 161 -10.72 -17.00 0.83
C GLU A 161 -9.92 -15.74 0.46
N GLU A 162 -10.60 -14.59 0.41
CA GLU A 162 -9.96 -13.30 0.19
C GLU A 162 -9.08 -12.91 1.39
N VAL A 163 -7.78 -12.71 1.11
CA VAL A 163 -6.81 -12.07 2.00
C VAL A 163 -6.53 -10.68 1.44
N THR A 164 -6.64 -9.65 2.29
CA THR A 164 -6.18 -8.30 1.95
C THR A 164 -4.80 -8.09 2.54
N ILE A 165 -3.86 -7.64 1.72
CA ILE A 165 -2.49 -7.27 2.09
C ILE A 165 -2.44 -5.74 2.21
N GLU A 166 -1.84 -5.26 3.31
CA GLU A 166 -1.75 -3.85 3.69
C GLU A 166 -0.28 -3.54 3.98
N ILE A 167 0.34 -2.72 3.12
CA ILE A 167 1.73 -2.30 3.24
C ILE A 167 1.76 -0.85 3.71
N GLU A 168 2.48 -0.60 4.79
CA GLU A 168 2.85 0.75 5.26
C GLU A 168 4.37 0.85 5.08
N GLY A 169 4.86 1.71 4.19
CA GLY A 169 6.25 1.68 3.73
C GLY A 169 7.03 2.97 3.97
N SER A 170 8.25 2.84 4.48
CA SER A 170 9.25 3.92 4.57
C SER A 170 10.52 3.48 3.84
N ALA A 171 10.78 4.07 2.66
CA ALA A 171 11.92 3.70 1.83
C ALA A 171 13.00 4.80 1.82
N ILE A 172 14.24 4.42 2.15
CA ILE A 172 15.41 5.31 2.24
C ILE A 172 16.09 5.44 0.88
N LEU A 173 16.22 6.66 0.37
CA LEU A 173 16.97 6.97 -0.86
C LEU A 173 18.44 6.58 -0.70
N GLN A 174 18.93 5.78 -1.65
CA GLN A 174 20.31 5.33 -1.73
C GLN A 174 21.17 6.32 -2.53
N ALA A 175 22.44 6.43 -2.16
CA ALA A 175 23.39 7.24 -2.92
C ALA A 175 23.52 6.76 -4.39
N PRO A 176 23.70 7.67 -5.37
CA PRO A 176 23.89 7.30 -6.77
C PRO A 176 25.06 6.32 -6.94
N GLY A 177 24.80 5.17 -7.57
CA GLY A 177 25.79 4.12 -7.79
C GLY A 177 25.93 3.08 -6.65
N THR A 178 25.13 3.16 -5.58
CA THR A 178 25.03 2.08 -4.57
C THR A 178 24.65 0.75 -5.25
N PRO A 179 25.42 -0.34 -5.07
CA PRO A 179 25.07 -1.65 -5.63
C PRO A 179 23.77 -2.20 -5.04
N ILE A 180 22.80 -2.50 -5.89
CA ILE A 180 21.52 -3.10 -5.51
C ILE A 180 21.67 -4.63 -5.51
N PRO A 181 21.36 -5.35 -4.41
CA PRO A 181 21.28 -6.80 -4.40
C PRO A 181 20.26 -7.33 -5.42
N ASP A 182 20.69 -8.31 -6.22
CA ASP A 182 19.80 -8.97 -7.17
C ASP A 182 18.97 -10.05 -6.47
N LEU A 183 17.82 -9.64 -5.94
CA LEU A 183 16.91 -10.51 -5.19
C LEU A 183 16.42 -11.71 -6.03
N ARG A 184 16.22 -11.53 -7.34
CA ARG A 184 15.84 -12.62 -8.26
C ARG A 184 16.95 -13.66 -8.38
N LYS A 185 18.22 -13.24 -8.50
CA LYS A 185 19.37 -14.17 -8.45
C LYS A 185 19.55 -14.85 -7.10
N ARG A 186 19.22 -14.18 -5.98
CA ARG A 186 19.29 -14.80 -4.64
C ARG A 186 18.29 -15.94 -4.49
N VAL A 187 17.04 -15.74 -4.94
CA VAL A 187 16.01 -16.78 -4.90
C VAL A 187 16.38 -17.93 -5.83
N ALA A 188 16.79 -17.64 -7.08
CA ALA A 188 17.26 -18.65 -8.04
C ALA A 188 18.62 -19.30 -7.70
N ALA A 189 19.23 -18.96 -6.55
CA ALA A 189 20.44 -19.59 -6.01
C ALA A 189 20.20 -20.25 -4.64
N ALA A 190 18.98 -20.20 -4.11
CA ALA A 190 18.55 -21.10 -3.04
C ALA A 190 18.51 -22.54 -3.58
N PRO A 191 18.71 -23.57 -2.74
CA PRO A 191 18.43 -24.95 -3.16
C PRO A 191 16.94 -25.09 -3.51
N GLU A 192 16.65 -25.69 -4.66
CA GLU A 192 15.31 -26.16 -5.02
C GLU A 192 14.76 -27.05 -3.87
N PRO A 193 13.47 -26.94 -3.52
CA PRO A 193 12.88 -27.79 -2.50
C PRO A 193 12.92 -29.27 -2.92
N ASP A 194 13.47 -30.13 -2.06
CA ASP A 194 13.59 -31.56 -2.35
C ASP A 194 12.23 -32.26 -2.20
N GLU A 195 11.48 -32.36 -3.31
CA GLU A 195 10.21 -33.08 -3.41
C GLU A 195 10.30 -34.55 -2.96
N SER A 196 11.50 -35.16 -2.91
CA SER A 196 11.69 -36.55 -2.50
C SER A 196 11.84 -36.75 -0.99
N ALA A 197 12.13 -35.69 -0.23
CA ALA A 197 12.33 -35.76 1.22
C ALA A 197 11.03 -35.85 2.04
N ALA A 198 9.88 -35.57 1.44
CA ALA A 198 8.59 -35.44 2.13
C ALA A 198 7.90 -36.77 2.53
N ILE A 199 8.61 -37.92 2.50
CA ILE A 199 7.99 -39.26 2.64
C ILE A 199 8.65 -40.16 3.72
N GLU A 200 9.25 -39.59 4.77
CA GLU A 200 9.67 -40.35 5.97
C GLU A 200 9.14 -39.73 7.30
N ASP A 201 8.18 -40.44 7.90
CA ASP A 201 7.81 -40.47 9.33
C ASP A 201 7.83 -39.14 10.13
N LYS A 202 7.07 -38.13 9.66
CA LYS A 202 6.80 -36.91 10.43
C LYS A 202 5.87 -37.24 11.62
N PRO A 203 6.24 -36.92 12.88
CA PRO A 203 5.44 -37.29 14.05
C PRO A 203 4.07 -36.61 14.03
N GLU A 204 3.03 -37.40 14.30
CA GLU A 204 1.62 -36.96 14.27
C GLU A 204 1.40 -35.72 15.15
N ALA A 205 1.00 -34.60 14.54
CA ALA A 205 0.77 -33.35 15.24
C ALA A 205 -0.33 -33.51 16.32
N PRO A 206 -0.18 -32.92 17.51
CA PRO A 206 -1.11 -33.15 18.61
C PRO A 206 -2.55 -32.79 18.23
N ALA A 207 -3.45 -33.76 18.39
CA ALA A 207 -4.77 -33.74 17.78
C ALA A 207 -5.60 -32.51 18.20
N ARG A 208 -5.87 -31.63 17.22
CA ARG A 208 -6.92 -30.58 17.17
C ARG A 208 -7.46 -30.13 18.53
N ALA A 209 -6.70 -29.29 19.23
CA ALA A 209 -7.31 -28.37 20.18
C ALA A 209 -8.22 -27.42 19.39
N ALA A 210 -9.52 -27.40 19.71
CA ALA A 210 -10.45 -26.45 19.10
C ALA A 210 -10.12 -25.03 19.57
N LEU A 211 -10.15 -24.05 18.67
CA LEU A 211 -10.19 -22.65 19.09
C LEU A 211 -11.38 -22.43 20.02
N GLU A 212 -11.17 -21.62 21.05
CA GLU A 212 -11.89 -21.71 22.32
C GLU A 212 -13.41 -21.55 22.16
N ALA A 213 -14.15 -22.44 22.83
CA ALA A 213 -15.57 -22.22 23.07
C ALA A 213 -15.75 -20.98 23.95
N VAL A 214 -16.66 -20.08 23.56
CA VAL A 214 -17.00 -18.90 24.37
C VAL A 214 -17.50 -19.39 25.75
N PRO A 215 -16.87 -19.00 26.86
CA PRO A 215 -17.35 -19.39 28.18
C PRO A 215 -18.72 -18.73 28.44
N GLU A 216 -19.68 -19.52 28.93
CA GLU A 216 -20.97 -18.97 29.37
C GLU A 216 -20.74 -17.93 30.48
N PRO A 217 -21.49 -16.81 30.49
CA PRO A 217 -21.41 -15.84 31.57
C PRO A 217 -21.84 -16.50 32.88
N ALA A 218 -21.01 -16.38 33.91
CA ALA A 218 -21.31 -16.93 35.23
C ALA A 218 -22.61 -16.30 35.80
N PRO A 219 -23.45 -17.07 36.50
CA PRO A 219 -24.71 -16.56 37.04
C PRO A 219 -24.46 -15.49 38.11
N GLU A 220 -25.17 -14.37 38.02
CA GLU A 220 -25.09 -13.27 38.99
C GLU A 220 -25.55 -13.72 40.38
N PRO A 221 -24.90 -13.25 41.47
CA PRO A 221 -25.35 -13.53 42.83
C PRO A 221 -26.66 -12.77 43.12
N SER A 222 -27.71 -13.51 43.47
CA SER A 222 -29.04 -12.97 43.79
C SER A 222 -28.99 -11.87 44.86
N ALA A 223 -29.42 -10.66 44.52
CA ALA A 223 -29.62 -9.58 45.47
C ALA A 223 -30.94 -9.78 46.25
N GLU A 224 -30.89 -9.63 47.58
CA GLU A 224 -32.09 -9.56 48.43
C GLU A 224 -32.77 -8.18 48.30
N PRO A 225 -34.11 -8.09 48.37
CA PRO A 225 -34.83 -6.84 48.22
C PRO A 225 -34.70 -5.93 49.45
N ALA A 226 -34.29 -4.68 49.25
CA ALA A 226 -34.38 -3.64 50.28
C ALA A 226 -35.83 -3.16 50.46
N ALA A 227 -36.22 -2.83 51.69
CA ALA A 227 -37.60 -2.55 52.06
C ALA A 227 -38.06 -1.10 51.79
N GLU A 228 -39.38 -0.93 51.64
CA GLU A 228 -40.08 0.35 51.49
C GLU A 228 -40.08 1.19 52.78
N PRO A 229 -40.26 2.52 52.66
CA PRO A 229 -41.02 3.33 53.61
C PRO A 229 -42.27 3.97 52.96
N ALA A 230 -43.26 4.29 53.79
CA ALA A 230 -44.64 4.61 53.35
C ALA A 230 -44.96 6.11 53.11
N THR A 231 -46.16 6.31 52.57
CA THR A 231 -46.97 7.54 52.34
C THR A 231 -47.20 8.41 53.60
N GLU A 232 -47.69 9.67 53.62
CA GLU A 232 -48.36 10.63 52.69
C GLU A 232 -48.36 12.06 53.37
N PRO A 233 -49.13 13.14 53.01
CA PRO A 233 -49.94 13.46 51.81
C PRO A 233 -49.86 14.91 51.21
N ALA A 234 -50.31 15.01 49.94
CA ALA A 234 -51.13 16.03 49.25
C ALA A 234 -50.97 17.58 49.41
N ALA A 235 -50.85 18.25 48.25
CA ALA A 235 -51.58 19.50 47.90
C ALA A 235 -51.64 19.77 46.36
N GLU A 236 -52.87 19.98 45.85
CA GLU A 236 -53.40 20.93 44.82
C GLU A 236 -52.49 21.92 44.03
N THR A 237 -52.79 22.41 42.80
CA THR A 237 -53.92 22.28 41.81
C THR A 237 -53.48 22.66 40.36
N ALA A 238 -54.32 22.36 39.33
CA ALA A 238 -54.31 22.84 37.91
C ALA A 238 -53.11 22.41 37.00
N GLU A 239 -53.23 22.02 35.72
CA GLU A 239 -54.17 22.22 34.57
C GLU A 239 -53.81 23.38 33.61
N GLU A 240 -53.22 23.06 32.44
CA GLU A 240 -53.68 23.38 31.07
C GLU A 240 -52.78 22.62 30.04
N ALA A 241 -53.09 22.62 28.72
CA ALA A 241 -52.40 21.78 27.71
C ALA A 241 -52.17 22.45 26.33
N ALA A 242 -51.03 22.12 25.72
CA ALA A 242 -50.71 22.17 24.27
C ALA A 242 -49.45 21.29 24.06
N GLU A 243 -49.45 20.22 23.28
CA GLU A 243 -49.55 20.13 21.81
C GLU A 243 -48.31 20.73 21.08
N ALA A 244 -47.65 19.91 20.27
CA ALA A 244 -46.41 20.23 19.56
C ALA A 244 -46.50 19.85 18.08
N PRO A 245 -45.83 20.61 17.19
CA PRO A 245 -45.42 20.10 15.89
C PRO A 245 -43.89 20.11 15.68
N ALA A 246 -43.47 19.39 14.64
CA ALA A 246 -42.08 19.22 14.21
C ALA A 246 -41.60 20.39 13.29
N PRO A 247 -40.31 20.49 12.91
CA PRO A 247 -39.76 21.67 12.23
C PRO A 247 -39.95 21.66 10.69
N GLU A 248 -40.01 22.86 10.08
CA GLU A 248 -40.00 23.08 8.63
C GLU A 248 -38.73 23.86 8.14
N PRO A 249 -38.39 23.82 6.83
CA PRO A 249 -37.16 24.40 6.25
C PRO A 249 -37.38 25.61 5.29
N ALA A 250 -36.30 26.02 4.57
CA ALA A 250 -36.27 26.91 3.38
C ALA A 250 -36.54 28.43 3.59
N GLU A 251 -36.12 29.39 2.73
CA GLU A 251 -35.04 29.47 1.69
C GLU A 251 -34.77 30.95 1.25
N GLN A 252 -33.62 31.19 0.57
CA GLN A 252 -33.30 32.29 -0.40
C GLN A 252 -33.13 33.77 0.04
N GLY A 253 -32.46 34.58 -0.82
CA GLY A 253 -31.97 35.98 -0.59
C GLY A 253 -32.69 37.06 -1.44
N PRO A 254 -32.04 38.07 -2.09
CA PRO A 254 -30.59 38.33 -2.29
C PRO A 254 -30.17 39.85 -2.17
N GLU A 255 -29.13 40.29 -2.91
CA GLU A 255 -28.58 41.67 -3.13
C GLU A 255 -27.69 42.26 -2.00
N GLY A 256 -26.66 43.11 -2.26
CA GLY A 256 -26.20 43.73 -3.53
C GLY A 256 -24.72 44.18 -3.50
N SER A 257 -24.27 44.97 -4.49
CA SER A 257 -22.85 45.23 -4.83
C SER A 257 -22.40 46.70 -4.72
N ALA A 258 -21.13 46.95 -4.32
CA ALA A 258 -20.30 48.12 -4.70
C ALA A 258 -18.82 47.94 -4.25
N ALA A 259 -17.89 48.73 -4.79
CA ALA A 259 -16.45 48.67 -4.48
C ALA A 259 -15.81 50.05 -4.23
N GLN A 260 -14.63 50.05 -3.58
CA GLN A 260 -13.45 50.97 -3.67
C GLN A 260 -13.62 52.50 -3.93
N PRO A 261 -12.80 53.37 -3.29
CA PRO A 261 -11.38 53.53 -3.68
C PRO A 261 -10.40 53.85 -2.52
N ALA A 262 -9.16 54.26 -2.84
CA ALA A 262 -8.06 54.52 -1.90
C ALA A 262 -7.19 55.74 -2.31
N SER A 263 -6.54 56.37 -1.32
CA SER A 263 -5.53 57.47 -1.36
C SER A 263 -4.97 57.64 0.10
N GLU A 264 -4.02 58.48 0.56
CA GLU A 264 -3.00 59.48 0.11
C GLU A 264 -2.17 59.82 1.41
N HIS A 265 -0.97 60.40 1.46
CA HIS A 265 0.28 60.31 0.68
C HIS A 265 1.42 60.97 1.50
N SER A 266 2.70 60.59 1.34
CA SER A 266 3.85 61.36 1.88
C SER A 266 5.21 60.95 1.25
N ASP A 267 5.97 61.94 0.78
CA ASP A 267 7.14 61.81 -0.11
C ASP A 267 8.52 61.65 0.57
N ALA A 268 9.52 61.22 -0.21
CA ALA A 268 10.92 61.73 -0.15
C ALA A 268 11.78 61.31 -1.39
N ASP A 269 11.90 62.23 -2.36
CA ASP A 269 13.04 62.52 -3.26
C ASP A 269 13.93 61.46 -3.99
N GLN A 270 13.99 61.62 -5.33
CA GLN A 270 15.18 61.68 -6.23
C GLN A 270 16.19 60.48 -6.26
N GLU A 271 16.72 60.01 -7.40
CA GLU A 271 16.64 60.36 -8.84
C GLU A 271 16.83 59.04 -9.68
N THR A 272 17.11 58.91 -10.99
CA THR A 272 17.65 59.78 -12.08
C THR A 272 17.06 59.36 -13.46
N THR A 273 17.60 59.89 -14.56
CA THR A 273 17.27 59.68 -16.00
C THR A 273 17.57 58.29 -16.62
N ALA A 274 16.74 57.84 -17.58
CA ALA A 274 17.15 57.63 -18.99
C ALA A 274 15.98 57.22 -19.93
N GLU A 275 15.88 57.86 -21.10
CA GLU A 275 15.07 57.49 -22.28
C GLU A 275 16.02 56.83 -23.34
N GLN A 276 15.67 56.24 -24.50
CA GLN A 276 14.40 56.08 -25.23
C GLN A 276 14.53 54.95 -26.30
N GLU A 277 13.42 54.24 -26.58
CA GLU A 277 12.96 53.67 -27.89
C GLU A 277 13.76 52.74 -28.85
N THR A 278 12.97 51.95 -29.62
CA THR A 278 13.23 51.32 -30.95
C THR A 278 14.23 50.15 -31.04
N SER A 279 14.11 49.18 -31.97
CA SER A 279 12.98 48.68 -32.79
C SER A 279 13.37 47.34 -33.47
N ALA A 280 12.42 46.43 -33.70
CA ALA A 280 12.56 45.29 -34.63
C ALA A 280 12.02 45.69 -36.03
N PRO A 281 12.39 45.00 -37.15
CA PRO A 281 11.96 43.61 -37.38
C PRO A 281 13.02 42.67 -38.02
N GLU A 282 12.75 41.37 -37.98
CA GLU A 282 13.40 40.39 -38.86
C GLU A 282 12.82 40.46 -40.30
N ASN A 283 13.61 40.03 -41.29
CA ASN A 283 13.25 40.17 -42.71
C ASN A 283 13.44 38.82 -43.44
N SER A 284 12.43 38.40 -44.20
CA SER A 284 12.44 37.17 -44.99
C SER A 284 12.68 37.45 -46.47
N ASP A 285 13.57 36.70 -47.13
CA ASP A 285 13.44 36.42 -48.58
C ASP A 285 14.29 35.22 -49.04
N ALA A 286 14.17 34.81 -50.31
CA ALA A 286 14.51 33.46 -50.79
C ALA A 286 15.46 33.38 -52.04
N GLU A 287 15.65 32.14 -52.51
CA GLU A 287 16.19 31.68 -53.82
C GLU A 287 17.67 31.90 -54.22
N ALA A 288 18.40 30.77 -54.43
CA ALA A 288 19.17 30.39 -55.64
C ALA A 288 20.07 29.17 -55.32
N LYS A 289 20.03 27.98 -55.96
CA LYS A 289 20.18 27.51 -57.37
C LYS A 289 21.60 27.03 -57.75
N THR A 290 21.68 25.73 -58.07
CA THR A 290 22.61 25.03 -59.00
C THR A 290 24.13 25.17 -58.86
N ALA A 291 24.78 24.03 -58.62
CA ALA A 291 25.95 23.57 -59.38
C ALA A 291 26.00 22.03 -59.38
N GLU A 292 26.30 21.42 -60.53
CA GLU A 292 26.82 20.06 -60.64
C GLU A 292 28.35 20.12 -60.66
N GLU A 293 29.03 19.14 -60.07
CA GLU A 293 30.38 18.78 -60.52
C GLU A 293 30.62 17.28 -60.26
N GLU A 294 31.01 16.55 -61.30
CA GLU A 294 31.45 15.16 -61.19
C GLU A 294 32.83 15.10 -60.54
N ASN A 295 33.10 14.05 -59.76
CA ASN A 295 34.47 13.54 -59.69
C ASN A 295 34.48 12.02 -59.51
N VAL A 296 35.44 11.37 -60.16
CA VAL A 296 35.56 9.91 -60.28
C VAL A 296 36.83 9.44 -59.58
N SER A 297 36.71 8.43 -58.72
CA SER A 297 37.83 7.57 -58.38
C SER A 297 37.38 6.15 -58.03
N ASP A 298 37.97 5.17 -58.70
CA ASP A 298 37.71 3.75 -58.52
C ASP A 298 38.03 3.26 -57.09
N THR A 299 37.34 2.19 -56.68
CA THR A 299 38.07 1.04 -56.11
C THR A 299 37.37 -0.28 -56.43
N GLU A 300 38.12 -1.26 -56.89
CA GLU A 300 37.65 -2.63 -57.12
C GLU A 300 37.24 -3.34 -55.81
N ASN A 301 36.38 -4.36 -55.89
CA ASN A 301 36.78 -5.79 -55.79
C ASN A 301 35.62 -6.69 -55.30
N LYS A 302 35.67 -7.97 -55.70
CA LYS A 302 34.87 -9.14 -55.28
C LYS A 302 33.42 -9.25 -55.77
N LYS A 303 32.87 -10.46 -55.95
CA LYS A 303 33.44 -11.77 -56.39
C LYS A 303 32.30 -12.78 -56.54
N SER A 304 32.34 -13.63 -57.59
CA SER A 304 31.72 -14.97 -57.64
C SER A 304 30.20 -15.09 -57.54
N GLY A 305 29.61 -15.97 -58.35
CA GLY A 305 28.19 -16.37 -58.27
C GLY A 305 27.67 -16.85 -59.61
#